data_AF-A0A7J9GYF1-F1
#
_entry.id   AF-A0A7J9GYF1-F1
#
_cell.length_a   1.000
_cell.length_b   1.000
_cell.length_c   1.000
_cell.angle_alpha   90.00
_cell.angle_beta   90.00
_cell.angle_gamma   90.00
#
_symmetry.space_group_name_H-M   'P 1'
#
loop_
_entity.id
_entity.type
_entity.pdbx_description
1 polymer ?
#
loop_
_entity_poly.entity_id
_entity_poly.type
_entity_poly.pdbx_seq_one_letter_code
_entity_poly.pdbx_strand_id
1 'polypeptide(L)'
;MIGKCLGAQRCRKIHRTLRRCKVTVFCFVLTVVVLRGTIGAGKFGTPEQDFVEIRDHFYFRRRAETHRVLEEVHTTSSDNEVASDTNAETNNYNDFELNKALVDEESDDSKLDADKPYSLGPKISDWDKQRSEWLKENPDYPNFIGPNKPRVLLVTGSSPKPCENPVCDHYLLKSTKNKIDYCRLHGIEIFYNMALLDAEMAGFWAKLPLIRTLLLSHPEVEFLWWMDSDAMFTDMAFEIPWERYKDSNLVMHGWNERVYDQKNWIGLNTGSFLLRNGQWALDLLDAWAPMGPKGKIRDEAGKVWTRELKNRPVFEADDQSAMVYLLATQREQWGDK
;
A
#
# COMPACT_ATOMS: atom_id res chain seq x y z
N MET A 1 -50.75 45.30 -24.96
CA MET A 1 -51.49 45.89 -26.10
C MET A 1 -50.93 45.43 -27.45
N ILE A 2 -51.07 44.15 -27.84
CA ILE A 2 -50.65 43.66 -29.19
C ILE A 2 -51.79 42.89 -29.90
N GLY A 3 -52.97 42.79 -29.28
CA GLY A 3 -54.12 42.06 -29.84
C GLY A 3 -54.98 42.81 -30.87
N LYS A 4 -54.67 44.08 -31.21
CA LYS A 4 -55.56 44.92 -32.05
C LYS A 4 -55.09 45.23 -33.47
N CYS A 5 -53.96 44.69 -33.94
CA CYS A 5 -53.50 44.92 -35.33
C CYS A 5 -53.12 43.65 -36.13
N LEU A 6 -53.22 42.44 -35.59
CA LEU A 6 -52.87 41.21 -36.31
C LEU A 6 -53.96 40.16 -36.13
N GLY A 7 -54.72 39.89 -37.21
CA GLY A 7 -55.86 38.96 -37.20
C GLY A 7 -55.53 37.58 -36.62
N ALA A 8 -56.51 36.96 -35.97
CA ALA A 8 -56.38 35.74 -35.17
C ALA A 8 -55.64 34.56 -35.86
N GLN A 9 -55.71 34.48 -37.20
CA GLN A 9 -54.95 33.49 -37.97
C GLN A 9 -53.43 33.74 -37.99
N ARG A 10 -52.96 35.01 -38.03
CA ARG A 10 -51.53 35.34 -37.98
C ARG A 10 -50.94 35.08 -36.59
N CYS A 11 -51.67 35.38 -35.51
CA CYS A 11 -51.24 35.01 -34.16
C CYS A 11 -51.08 33.50 -33.96
N ARG A 12 -52.01 32.68 -34.47
CA ARG A 12 -51.88 31.21 -34.39
C ARG A 12 -50.71 30.67 -35.22
N LYS A 13 -50.45 31.25 -36.41
CA LYS A 13 -49.25 30.93 -37.21
C LYS A 13 -47.98 31.29 -36.46
N ILE A 14 -47.87 32.51 -35.92
CA ILE A 14 -46.71 32.97 -35.15
C ILE A 14 -46.48 32.09 -33.91
N HIS A 15 -47.56 31.69 -33.22
CA HIS A 15 -47.45 30.82 -32.05
C HIS A 15 -46.99 29.39 -32.43
N ARG A 16 -47.40 28.87 -33.59
CA ARG A 16 -46.86 27.61 -34.15
C ARG A 16 -45.40 27.74 -34.56
N THR A 17 -45.01 28.85 -35.19
CA THR A 17 -43.61 29.12 -35.57
C THR A 17 -42.73 29.25 -34.34
N LEU A 18 -43.18 29.94 -33.28
CA LEU A 18 -42.47 30.05 -32.01
C LEU A 18 -42.31 28.70 -31.31
N ARG A 19 -43.34 27.83 -31.32
CA ARG A 19 -43.21 26.48 -30.76
C ARG A 19 -42.25 25.61 -31.57
N ARG A 20 -42.30 25.68 -32.91
CA ARG A 20 -41.34 24.99 -33.77
C ARG A 20 -39.90 25.50 -33.54
N CYS A 21 -39.72 26.82 -33.42
CA CYS A 21 -38.42 27.43 -33.12
C CYS A 21 -37.88 27.01 -31.75
N LYS A 22 -38.73 26.94 -30.72
CA LYS A 22 -38.33 26.42 -29.39
C LYS A 22 -37.88 24.96 -29.46
N VAL A 23 -38.59 24.11 -30.21
CA VAL A 23 -38.18 22.71 -30.40
C VAL A 23 -36.87 22.62 -31.17
N THR A 24 -36.68 23.41 -32.22
CA THR A 24 -35.42 23.44 -32.99
C THR A 24 -34.24 23.91 -32.14
N VAL A 25 -34.42 24.95 -31.31
CA VAL A 25 -33.38 25.41 -30.38
C VAL A 25 -33.07 24.35 -29.34
N PHE A 26 -34.09 23.69 -28.78
CA PHE A 26 -33.88 22.62 -27.80
C PHE A 26 -33.16 21.43 -28.42
N CYS A 27 -33.56 20.98 -29.61
CA CYS A 27 -32.85 19.95 -30.36
C CYS A 27 -31.41 20.36 -30.66
N PHE A 28 -31.16 21.59 -31.08
CA PHE A 28 -29.81 22.08 -31.36
C PHE A 28 -28.92 22.05 -30.10
N VAL A 29 -29.43 22.53 -28.95
CA VAL A 29 -28.71 22.47 -27.67
C VAL A 29 -28.42 21.02 -27.27
N LEU A 30 -29.40 20.12 -27.38
CA LEU A 30 -29.21 18.71 -27.06
C LEU A 30 -28.19 18.04 -27.98
N THR A 31 -28.18 18.43 -29.27
CA THR A 31 -27.18 17.95 -30.23
C THR A 31 -25.77 18.46 -29.88
N VAL A 32 -25.63 19.72 -29.45
CA VAL A 32 -24.34 20.28 -29.00
C VAL A 32 -23.85 19.61 -27.71
N VAL A 33 -24.75 19.34 -26.76
CA VAL A 33 -24.41 18.62 -25.52
C VAL A 33 -24.00 17.17 -25.80
N VAL A 34 -24.74 16.48 -26.67
CA VAL A 34 -24.39 15.12 -27.10
C VAL A 34 -23.08 15.12 -27.87
N LEU A 35 -22.85 16.06 -28.80
CA LEU A 35 -21.58 16.20 -29.51
C LEU A 35 -20.41 16.51 -28.56
N ARG A 36 -20.60 17.34 -27.53
CA ARG A 36 -19.59 17.60 -26.47
C ARG A 36 -19.35 16.37 -25.58
N GLY A 37 -20.33 15.49 -25.42
CA GLY A 37 -20.22 14.26 -24.64
C GLY A 37 -19.69 13.06 -25.42
N THR A 38 -19.92 12.99 -26.74
CA THR A 38 -19.51 11.88 -27.61
C THR A 38 -18.20 12.17 -28.36
N ILE A 39 -17.92 13.45 -28.65
CA ILE A 39 -16.61 13.91 -29.12
C ILE A 39 -15.89 14.42 -27.88
N GLY A 40 -15.22 13.49 -27.19
CA GLY A 40 -14.36 13.80 -26.06
C GLY A 40 -13.41 14.95 -26.38
N ALA A 41 -13.04 15.70 -25.34
CA ALA A 41 -12.16 16.87 -25.37
C ALA A 41 -10.70 16.54 -25.77
N GLY A 42 -10.48 15.74 -26.80
CA GLY A 42 -9.18 15.55 -27.43
C GLY A 42 -8.98 16.57 -28.54
N LYS A 43 -8.62 17.83 -28.16
CA LYS A 43 -7.76 18.79 -28.94
C LYS A 43 -7.94 20.29 -28.65
N PHE A 44 -8.73 20.74 -27.67
CA PHE A 44 -8.83 22.18 -27.36
C PHE A 44 -8.91 22.50 -25.85
N GLY A 45 -7.83 22.16 -25.15
CA GLY A 45 -7.52 22.64 -23.81
C GLY A 45 -6.07 22.27 -23.53
N THR A 46 -5.18 23.26 -23.49
CA THR A 46 -3.78 23.04 -23.11
C THR A 46 -3.74 22.59 -21.65
N PRO A 47 -3.24 21.37 -21.35
CA PRO A 47 -3.17 20.86 -19.97
C PRO A 47 -2.39 21.78 -19.04
N GLU A 48 -1.45 22.55 -19.61
CA GLU A 48 -0.53 23.42 -18.89
C GLU A 48 -1.23 24.54 -18.10
N GLN A 49 -2.30 25.13 -18.62
CA GLN A 49 -3.02 26.19 -17.91
C GLN A 49 -3.84 25.65 -16.74
N ASP A 50 -4.45 24.47 -16.89
CA ASP A 50 -5.16 23.80 -15.78
C ASP A 50 -4.16 23.37 -14.70
N PHE A 51 -2.96 22.91 -15.07
CA PHE A 51 -1.90 22.60 -14.08
C PHE A 51 -1.36 23.84 -13.37
N VAL A 52 -1.23 24.98 -14.06
CA VAL A 52 -0.82 26.25 -13.44
C VAL A 52 -1.92 26.79 -12.52
N GLU A 53 -3.18 26.72 -12.92
CA GLU A 53 -4.32 27.17 -12.10
C GLU A 53 -4.50 26.28 -10.86
N ILE A 54 -4.31 24.95 -10.99
CA ILE A 54 -4.26 24.02 -9.86
C ILE A 54 -3.08 24.33 -8.94
N ARG A 55 -1.88 24.58 -9.49
CA ARG A 55 -0.68 24.91 -8.73
C ARG A 55 -0.89 26.19 -7.90
N ASP A 56 -1.37 27.26 -8.51
CA ASP A 56 -1.60 28.55 -7.85
C ASP A 56 -2.69 28.47 -6.78
N HIS A 57 -3.71 27.62 -6.98
CA HIS A 57 -4.79 27.43 -6.01
C HIS A 57 -4.36 26.61 -4.77
N PHE A 58 -3.32 25.78 -4.88
CA PHE A 58 -2.75 25.02 -3.76
C PHE A 58 -1.71 25.83 -2.95
N TYR A 59 -0.96 26.75 -3.58
CA TYR A 59 0.02 27.58 -2.86
C TYR A 59 -0.61 28.62 -1.92
N PHE A 60 -1.78 29.16 -2.25
CA PHE A 60 -2.41 30.21 -1.43
C PHE A 60 -3.16 29.70 -0.19
N ARG A 61 -3.40 28.39 -0.05
CA ARG A 61 -4.24 27.84 1.05
C ARG A 61 -3.52 26.98 2.08
N ARG A 62 -2.19 26.80 1.99
CA ARG A 62 -1.42 25.98 2.93
C ARG A 62 -0.33 26.77 3.63
N ARG A 63 -0.73 27.65 4.54
CA ARG A 63 0.11 28.09 5.67
C ARG A 63 -0.39 27.44 6.95
N ALA A 64 -0.35 26.12 6.97
CA ALA A 64 -0.35 25.25 8.15
C ALA A 64 -0.09 23.82 7.64
N GLU A 65 0.85 23.11 8.25
CA GLU A 65 1.27 21.73 7.99
C GLU A 65 2.23 21.52 6.80
N THR A 66 3.50 21.47 7.14
CA THR A 66 4.62 21.00 6.31
C THR A 66 4.52 19.49 6.10
N HIS A 67 3.86 19.06 5.01
CA HIS A 67 4.15 17.76 4.43
C HIS A 67 5.56 17.82 3.82
N ARG A 68 6.40 16.84 4.17
CA ARG A 68 7.70 16.59 3.51
C ARG A 68 7.48 16.48 2.00
N VAL A 69 7.92 17.50 1.27
CA VAL A 69 8.00 17.51 -0.19
C VAL A 69 9.38 16.91 -0.54
N LEU A 70 9.39 15.89 -1.39
CA LEU A 70 10.61 15.46 -2.08
C LEU A 70 11.04 16.63 -2.97
N GLU A 71 12.16 17.26 -2.62
CA GLU A 71 12.74 18.35 -3.40
C GLU A 71 13.55 17.75 -4.55
N GLU A 72 13.13 18.02 -5.79
CA GLU A 72 13.98 17.74 -6.97
C GLU A 72 15.19 18.66 -6.90
N VAL A 73 16.39 18.06 -6.91
CA VAL A 73 17.65 18.80 -6.90
C VAL A 73 17.82 19.54 -8.23
N HIS A 74 17.62 20.86 -8.21
CA HIS A 74 18.07 21.73 -9.30
C HIS A 74 19.59 21.90 -9.21
N THR A 75 20.32 21.25 -10.11
CA THR A 75 21.75 21.51 -10.30
C THR A 75 21.94 22.85 -11.02
N THR A 76 22.27 23.88 -10.25
CA THR A 76 22.78 25.15 -10.78
C THR A 76 24.17 24.93 -11.37
N SER A 77 24.28 25.09 -12.68
CA SER A 77 25.55 25.13 -13.41
C SER A 77 26.25 26.45 -13.11
N SER A 78 27.43 26.38 -12.51
CA SER A 78 28.40 27.48 -12.50
C SER A 78 29.77 26.93 -12.86
N ASP A 79 30.23 27.37 -14.03
CA ASP A 79 31.53 27.08 -14.62
C ASP A 79 32.69 27.56 -13.74
N ASN A 80 33.71 26.72 -13.56
CA ASN A 80 35.09 27.05 -13.97
C ASN A 80 36.11 25.93 -13.67
N GLU A 81 36.76 25.53 -14.77
CA GLU A 81 38.17 25.14 -14.92
C GLU A 81 38.68 23.70 -14.65
N VAL A 82 38.79 22.97 -15.77
CA VAL A 82 39.97 22.25 -16.34
C VAL A 82 40.67 21.15 -15.52
N ALA A 83 40.43 19.88 -15.88
CA ALA A 83 41.38 19.08 -16.71
C ALA A 83 40.90 17.62 -16.91
N SER A 84 40.67 17.28 -18.19
CA SER A 84 40.76 15.97 -18.86
C SER A 84 40.52 14.67 -18.07
N ASP A 85 39.42 13.98 -18.38
CA ASP A 85 39.53 12.71 -19.10
C ASP A 85 38.23 12.34 -19.85
N THR A 86 38.41 11.73 -21.01
CA THR A 86 37.43 11.49 -22.08
C THR A 86 36.46 10.35 -21.79
N ASN A 87 35.16 10.66 -21.72
CA ASN A 87 34.03 9.96 -22.38
C ASN A 87 32.71 10.57 -21.93
N ALA A 88 32.22 11.61 -22.63
CA ALA A 88 30.94 12.24 -22.37
C ALA A 88 29.83 11.62 -23.22
N GLU A 89 28.88 11.00 -22.53
CA GLU A 89 27.61 10.47 -23.03
C GLU A 89 26.71 11.59 -23.58
N THR A 90 25.85 11.26 -24.55
CA THR A 90 24.62 12.02 -24.78
C THR A 90 23.46 11.23 -24.18
N ASN A 91 23.25 11.39 -22.87
CA ASN A 91 22.09 10.83 -22.17
C ASN A 91 20.84 11.62 -22.57
N ASN A 92 20.19 11.17 -23.63
CA ASN A 92 18.87 11.63 -24.03
C ASN A 92 17.83 10.91 -23.17
N TYR A 93 17.07 11.66 -22.38
CA TYR A 93 15.97 11.17 -21.52
C TYR A 93 14.82 10.46 -22.27
N ASN A 94 14.88 10.41 -23.60
CA ASN A 94 13.90 9.73 -24.44
C ASN A 94 14.19 8.24 -24.67
N ASP A 95 15.33 7.70 -24.20
CA ASP A 95 15.73 6.31 -24.45
C ASP A 95 15.59 5.40 -23.21
N PHE A 96 14.59 5.67 -22.35
CA PHE A 96 14.23 4.73 -21.30
C PHE A 96 13.55 3.50 -21.93
N GLU A 97 14.36 2.52 -22.35
CA GLU A 97 13.87 1.22 -22.80
C GLU A 97 13.16 0.50 -21.64
N LEU A 98 11.85 0.68 -21.56
CA LEU A 98 10.96 0.00 -20.62
C LEU A 98 11.16 -1.52 -20.65
N ASN A 99 11.54 -2.07 -21.81
CA ASN A 99 11.84 -3.50 -21.96
C ASN A 99 13.03 -3.94 -21.10
N LYS A 100 14.06 -3.10 -20.91
CA LYS A 100 15.23 -3.43 -20.08
C LYS A 100 14.90 -3.43 -18.58
N ALA A 101 13.88 -2.66 -18.16
CA ALA A 101 13.33 -2.70 -16.81
C ALA A 101 12.31 -3.83 -16.59
N LEU A 102 11.84 -4.47 -17.67
CA LEU A 102 10.86 -5.55 -17.67
C LEU A 102 11.47 -6.93 -18.00
N VAL A 103 12.75 -6.99 -18.37
CA VAL A 103 13.46 -8.27 -18.44
C VAL A 103 13.59 -8.77 -17.01
N ASP A 104 12.83 -9.81 -16.70
CA ASP A 104 13.18 -10.73 -15.64
C ASP A 104 14.62 -11.18 -15.91
N GLU A 105 15.58 -10.62 -15.18
CA GLU A 105 16.72 -11.45 -14.82
C GLU A 105 16.09 -12.62 -14.08
N GLU A 106 15.83 -13.72 -14.82
CA GLU A 106 15.73 -15.06 -14.25
C GLU A 106 16.84 -15.09 -13.23
N SER A 107 16.48 -15.06 -11.94
CA SER A 107 17.47 -14.95 -10.88
C SER A 107 18.45 -16.08 -11.13
N ASP A 108 19.67 -15.71 -11.49
CA ASP A 108 20.76 -16.64 -11.70
C ASP A 108 20.91 -17.37 -10.37
N ASP A 109 20.32 -18.58 -10.26
CA ASP A 109 20.34 -19.46 -9.09
C ASP A 109 21.79 -19.84 -8.71
N SER A 110 22.80 -19.31 -9.41
CA SER A 110 24.21 -19.64 -9.30
C SER A 110 25.05 -18.72 -8.41
N LYS A 111 24.48 -17.75 -7.67
CA LYS A 111 25.27 -16.86 -6.77
C LYS A 111 24.73 -16.68 -5.36
N LEU A 112 24.30 -17.76 -4.70
CA LEU A 112 24.11 -17.73 -3.24
C LEU A 112 25.00 -18.80 -2.60
N ASP A 113 25.81 -18.38 -1.62
CA ASP A 113 26.55 -19.28 -0.73
C ASP A 113 25.53 -20.19 -0.04
N ALA A 114 25.37 -21.42 -0.51
CA ALA A 114 24.45 -22.40 0.05
C ALA A 114 24.69 -22.72 1.54
N ASP A 115 25.83 -22.28 2.08
CA ASP A 115 26.26 -22.51 3.47
C ASP A 115 25.85 -21.40 4.45
N LYS A 116 25.31 -20.25 4.01
CA LYS A 116 24.89 -19.18 4.93
C LYS A 116 23.39 -19.23 5.21
N PRO A 117 22.96 -19.30 6.49
CA PRO A 117 21.55 -19.19 6.82
C PRO A 117 21.02 -17.79 6.48
N TYR A 118 19.80 -17.74 5.96
CA TYR A 118 19.10 -16.49 5.66
C TYR A 118 18.96 -15.60 6.90
N SER A 119 19.05 -14.28 6.70
CA SER A 119 18.80 -13.28 7.75
C SER A 119 18.08 -12.06 7.18
N LEU A 120 17.09 -11.54 7.93
CA LEU A 120 16.38 -10.31 7.59
C LEU A 120 17.24 -9.04 7.73
N GLY A 121 18.45 -9.16 8.28
CA GLY A 121 19.42 -8.09 8.40
C GLY A 121 20.36 -8.28 9.60
N PRO A 122 21.17 -7.26 9.93
CA PRO A 122 22.04 -7.32 11.12
C PRO A 122 21.22 -7.50 12.40
N LYS A 123 21.71 -8.34 13.33
CA LYS A 123 21.04 -8.55 14.62
C LYS A 123 21.05 -7.26 15.43
N ILE A 124 19.87 -6.88 15.93
CA ILE A 124 19.66 -5.76 16.86
C ILE A 124 19.18 -6.37 18.18
N SER A 125 19.73 -5.93 19.31
CA SER A 125 19.42 -6.47 20.64
C SER A 125 19.00 -5.40 21.67
N ASP A 126 19.00 -4.13 21.28
CA ASP A 126 18.71 -2.98 22.13
C ASP A 126 17.68 -2.03 21.51
N TRP A 127 16.79 -2.54 20.65
CA TRP A 127 15.82 -1.72 19.91
C TRP A 127 14.88 -0.94 20.82
N ASP A 128 14.40 -1.53 21.92
CA ASP A 128 13.53 -0.82 22.88
C ASP A 128 14.22 0.40 23.51
N LYS A 129 15.55 0.30 23.73
CA LYS A 129 16.35 1.40 24.25
C LYS A 129 16.51 2.49 23.19
N GLN A 130 16.93 2.12 21.97
CA GLN A 130 17.07 3.06 20.84
C GLN A 130 15.77 3.80 20.56
N ARG A 131 14.64 3.07 20.52
CA ARG A 131 13.31 3.63 20.32
C ARG A 131 12.88 4.55 21.47
N SER A 132 13.16 4.17 22.72
CA SER A 132 12.87 5.02 23.88
C SER A 132 13.67 6.34 23.87
N GLU A 133 14.94 6.28 23.47
CA GLU A 133 15.79 7.46 23.31
C GLU A 133 15.27 8.36 22.19
N TRP A 134 14.97 7.80 21.03
CA TRP A 134 14.40 8.53 19.89
C TRP A 134 13.08 9.23 20.24
N LEU A 135 12.17 8.55 20.95
CA LEU A 135 10.87 9.13 21.37
C LEU A 135 11.04 10.31 22.35
N LYS A 136 12.09 10.29 23.19
CA LYS A 136 12.41 11.41 24.09
C LYS A 136 12.97 12.61 23.33
N GLU A 137 13.77 12.36 22.30
CA GLU A 137 14.38 13.39 21.45
C GLU A 137 13.40 13.98 20.43
N ASN A 138 12.32 13.27 20.09
CA ASN A 138 11.36 13.64 19.04
C ASN A 138 9.91 13.73 19.59
N PRO A 139 9.61 14.67 20.51
CA PRO A 139 8.30 14.78 21.16
C PRO A 139 7.15 15.12 20.19
N ASP A 140 7.44 15.68 19.02
CA ASP A 140 6.46 15.99 17.97
C ASP A 140 5.91 14.73 17.29
N TYR A 141 6.55 13.57 17.49
CA TYR A 141 6.16 12.27 16.93
C TYR A 141 5.85 11.27 18.05
N PRO A 142 4.78 11.48 18.84
CA PRO A 142 4.44 10.56 19.92
C PRO A 142 3.93 9.24 19.34
N ASN A 143 4.24 8.15 20.06
CA ASN A 143 3.76 6.80 19.77
C ASN A 143 2.31 6.56 20.20
N PHE A 144 1.72 7.49 20.96
CA PHE A 144 0.29 7.53 21.25
C PHE A 144 -0.29 8.88 20.81
N ILE A 145 -1.34 8.86 20.00
CA ILE A 145 -2.00 10.07 19.48
C ILE A 145 -3.16 10.55 20.38
N GLY A 146 -3.52 9.76 21.39
CA GLY A 146 -4.51 10.12 22.39
C GLY A 146 -4.47 9.15 23.58
N PRO A 147 -5.32 9.37 24.60
CA PRO A 147 -5.42 8.47 25.74
C PRO A 147 -5.76 7.05 25.26
N ASN A 148 -4.86 6.09 25.52
CA ASN A 148 -4.97 4.69 25.10
C ASN A 148 -5.09 4.47 23.57
N LYS A 149 -4.78 5.48 22.72
CA LYS A 149 -4.82 5.37 21.26
C LYS A 149 -3.39 5.33 20.68
N PRO A 150 -2.86 4.14 20.36
CA PRO A 150 -1.53 4.01 19.77
C PRO A 150 -1.51 4.62 18.37
N ARG A 151 -0.33 5.08 17.93
CA ARG A 151 -0.09 5.42 16.52
C ARG A 151 0.02 4.12 15.73
N VAL A 152 -0.79 4.00 14.67
CA VAL A 152 -0.89 2.79 13.86
C VAL A 152 -0.51 3.08 12.41
N LEU A 153 0.33 2.23 11.85
CA LEU A 153 0.62 2.18 10.42
C LEU A 153 -0.01 0.93 9.82
N LEU A 154 -1.05 1.10 9.00
CA LEU A 154 -1.62 0.00 8.22
C LEU A 154 -0.74 -0.24 7.00
N VAL A 155 -0.28 -1.47 6.84
CA VAL A 155 0.61 -1.88 5.76
C VAL A 155 -0.11 -2.92 4.91
N THR A 156 -0.13 -2.68 3.61
CA THR A 156 -0.66 -3.61 2.61
C THR A 156 0.24 -3.58 1.38
N GLY A 157 0.00 -4.45 0.42
CA GLY A 157 0.78 -4.44 -0.82
C GLY A 157 0.31 -5.45 -1.85
N SER A 158 0.86 -5.31 -3.05
CA SER A 158 0.66 -6.23 -4.16
C SER A 158 1.94 -6.34 -4.99
N SER A 159 1.97 -7.30 -5.91
CA SER A 159 3.06 -7.41 -6.89
C SER A 159 3.26 -6.08 -7.64
N PRO A 160 4.51 -5.72 -8.01
CA PRO A 160 4.78 -4.59 -8.93
C PRO A 160 4.29 -4.85 -10.35
N LYS A 161 4.17 -6.13 -10.74
CA LYS A 161 3.71 -6.52 -12.07
C LYS A 161 2.18 -6.49 -12.13
N PRO A 162 1.59 -6.15 -13.29
CA PRO A 162 0.15 -6.32 -13.52
C PRO A 162 -0.29 -7.74 -13.17
N CYS A 163 -1.53 -7.89 -12.69
CA CYS A 163 -2.07 -9.22 -12.43
C CYS A 163 -2.15 -10.03 -13.73
N GLU A 164 -1.93 -11.35 -13.65
CA GLU A 164 -2.13 -12.26 -14.80
C GLU A 164 -3.56 -12.17 -15.36
N ASN A 165 -4.54 -12.06 -14.47
CA ASN A 165 -5.92 -11.73 -14.83
C ASN A 165 -6.12 -10.20 -14.74
N PRO A 166 -6.39 -9.48 -15.84
CA PRO A 166 -6.51 -8.01 -15.82
C PRO A 166 -7.60 -7.47 -14.88
N VAL A 167 -8.61 -8.27 -14.54
CA VAL A 167 -9.67 -7.84 -13.62
C VAL A 167 -9.15 -7.75 -12.18
N CYS A 168 -8.09 -8.48 -11.83
CA CYS A 168 -7.50 -8.47 -10.49
C CYS A 168 -6.99 -7.08 -10.09
N ASP A 169 -6.36 -6.32 -11.00
CA ASP A 169 -5.91 -4.94 -10.71
C ASP A 169 -7.08 -4.02 -10.32
N HIS A 170 -8.28 -4.25 -10.90
CA HIS A 170 -9.48 -3.52 -10.51
C HIS A 170 -9.94 -3.88 -9.08
N TYR A 171 -9.82 -5.14 -8.67
CA TYR A 171 -10.12 -5.54 -7.29
C TYR A 171 -9.08 -5.01 -6.30
N LEU A 172 -7.79 -5.00 -6.65
CA LEU A 172 -6.75 -4.36 -5.86
C LEU A 172 -7.07 -2.88 -5.62
N LEU A 173 -7.43 -2.15 -6.67
CA LEU A 173 -7.85 -0.75 -6.56
C LEU A 173 -9.05 -0.56 -5.61
N LYS A 174 -10.06 -1.42 -5.71
CA LYS A 174 -11.24 -1.37 -4.82
C LYS A 174 -10.90 -1.68 -3.37
N SER A 175 -10.01 -2.64 -3.14
CA SER A 175 -9.50 -3.00 -1.82
C SER A 175 -8.69 -1.85 -1.21
N THR A 176 -7.80 -1.22 -1.99
CA THR A 176 -7.04 -0.04 -1.54
C THR A 176 -7.97 1.11 -1.18
N LYS A 177 -8.97 1.40 -2.01
CA LYS A 177 -9.98 2.41 -1.69
C LYS A 177 -10.71 2.11 -0.38
N ASN A 178 -11.12 0.85 -0.16
CA ASN A 178 -11.79 0.43 1.06
C ASN A 178 -10.92 0.69 2.30
N LYS A 179 -9.63 0.34 2.25
CA LYS A 179 -8.66 0.61 3.33
C LYS A 179 -8.46 2.11 3.55
N ILE A 180 -8.32 2.90 2.48
CA ILE A 180 -8.22 4.38 2.56
C ILE A 180 -9.41 4.97 3.31
N ASP A 181 -10.62 4.52 3.00
CA ASP A 181 -11.83 5.04 3.63
C ASP A 181 -11.89 4.70 5.12
N TYR A 182 -11.56 3.47 5.52
CA TYR A 182 -11.49 3.07 6.93
C TYR A 182 -10.40 3.86 7.68
N CYS A 183 -9.16 3.87 7.17
CA CYS A 183 -8.05 4.53 7.84
C CYS A 183 -8.26 6.04 8.02
N ARG A 184 -8.90 6.70 7.03
CA ARG A 184 -9.27 8.11 7.15
C ARG A 184 -10.27 8.36 8.28
N LEU A 185 -11.24 7.47 8.49
CA LEU A 185 -12.21 7.59 9.59
C LEU A 185 -11.57 7.37 10.96
N HIS A 186 -10.59 6.46 11.03
CA HIS A 186 -10.00 6.02 12.30
C HIS A 186 -8.69 6.73 12.67
N GLY A 187 -8.16 7.58 11.79
CA GLY A 187 -6.90 8.30 12.01
C GLY A 187 -5.68 7.38 11.95
N ILE A 188 -5.66 6.47 10.97
CA ILE A 188 -4.60 5.47 10.76
C ILE A 188 -3.84 5.85 9.48
N GLU A 189 -2.52 5.77 9.51
CA GLU A 189 -1.68 5.99 8.32
C GLU A 189 -1.64 4.73 7.46
N ILE A 190 -1.45 4.86 6.14
CA ILE A 190 -1.35 3.72 5.22
C ILE A 190 -0.01 3.74 4.50
N PHE A 191 0.65 2.58 4.45
CA PHE A 191 1.74 2.28 3.54
C PHE A 191 1.31 1.18 2.55
N TYR A 192 1.42 1.46 1.25
CA TYR A 192 1.14 0.48 0.20
C TYR A 192 2.44 0.08 -0.50
N ASN A 193 2.89 -1.16 -0.29
CA ASN A 193 4.11 -1.65 -0.92
C ASN A 193 3.84 -2.26 -2.30
N MET A 194 4.72 -1.93 -3.25
CA MET A 194 4.81 -2.57 -4.56
C MET A 194 6.23 -3.08 -4.87
N ALA A 195 7.18 -2.94 -3.95
CA ALA A 195 8.57 -3.36 -4.16
C ALA A 195 8.82 -4.76 -3.59
N LEU A 196 9.59 -5.59 -4.31
CA LEU A 196 10.21 -6.79 -3.76
C LEU A 196 11.55 -6.40 -3.13
N LEU A 197 11.58 -6.28 -1.80
CA LEU A 197 12.77 -5.85 -1.06
C LEU A 197 13.86 -6.92 -0.97
N ASP A 198 13.47 -8.19 -1.08
CA ASP A 198 14.35 -9.34 -0.93
C ASP A 198 13.89 -10.45 -1.90
N ALA A 199 14.78 -10.87 -2.79
CA ALA A 199 14.49 -11.86 -3.81
C ALA A 199 14.28 -13.29 -3.25
N GLU A 200 14.80 -13.58 -2.05
CA GLU A 200 14.61 -14.87 -1.38
C GLU A 200 13.21 -14.97 -0.74
N MET A 201 12.66 -13.83 -0.31
CA MET A 201 11.37 -13.71 0.37
C MET A 201 10.25 -13.31 -0.58
N ALA A 202 10.08 -14.04 -1.68
CA ALA A 202 9.00 -13.79 -2.64
C ALA A 202 7.62 -14.27 -2.16
N GLY A 203 6.55 -13.71 -2.76
CA GLY A 203 5.17 -14.11 -2.50
C GLY A 203 4.68 -13.66 -1.12
N PHE A 204 3.97 -14.54 -0.41
CA PHE A 204 3.41 -14.21 0.91
C PHE A 204 4.48 -13.91 1.97
N TRP A 205 5.73 -14.32 1.75
CA TRP A 205 6.87 -14.05 2.61
C TRP A 205 7.43 -12.62 2.50
N ALA A 206 7.10 -11.88 1.43
CA ALA A 206 7.62 -10.53 1.19
C ALA A 206 7.23 -9.52 2.27
N LYS A 207 6.20 -9.84 3.06
CA LYS A 207 5.77 -9.02 4.20
C LYS A 207 6.82 -8.96 5.32
N LEU A 208 7.62 -10.01 5.55
CA LEU A 208 8.57 -10.04 6.66
C LEU A 208 9.69 -8.97 6.54
N PRO A 209 10.45 -8.91 5.42
CA PRO A 209 11.46 -7.86 5.22
C PRO A 209 10.87 -6.45 5.24
N LEU A 210 9.66 -6.28 4.69
CA LEU A 210 8.95 -5.00 4.68
C LEU A 210 8.57 -4.56 6.10
N ILE A 211 7.97 -5.45 6.88
CA ILE A 211 7.59 -5.17 8.27
C ILE A 211 8.81 -4.77 9.08
N ARG A 212 9.91 -5.54 9.00
CA ARG A 212 11.16 -5.20 9.70
C ARG A 212 11.65 -3.81 9.32
N THR A 213 11.73 -3.51 8.02
CA THR A 213 12.16 -2.21 7.52
C THR A 213 11.29 -1.07 8.04
N LEU A 214 9.96 -1.23 8.02
CA LEU A 214 9.03 -0.20 8.49
C LEU A 214 9.08 0.00 10.00
N LEU A 215 9.21 -1.06 10.80
CA LEU A 215 9.36 -0.94 12.25
C LEU A 215 10.63 -0.14 12.63
N LEU A 216 11.74 -0.41 11.94
CA LEU A 216 13.01 0.30 12.16
C LEU A 216 12.98 1.74 11.63
N SER A 217 12.26 1.99 10.54
CA SER A 217 12.19 3.32 9.89
C SER A 217 11.18 4.26 10.54
N HIS A 218 10.22 3.72 11.29
CA HIS A 218 9.16 4.47 11.97
C HIS A 218 9.12 4.18 13.49
N PRO A 219 10.11 4.66 14.28
CA PRO A 219 10.13 4.48 15.72
C PRO A 219 8.89 5.07 16.42
N GLU A 220 8.24 6.07 15.83
CA GLU A 220 6.99 6.66 16.32
C GLU A 220 5.78 5.72 16.23
N VAL A 221 5.80 4.72 15.35
CA VAL A 221 4.69 3.77 15.22
C VAL A 221 4.70 2.82 16.40
N GLU A 222 3.57 2.68 17.09
CA GLU A 222 3.42 1.74 18.21
C GLU A 222 2.93 0.38 17.73
N PHE A 223 1.99 0.35 16.79
CA PHE A 223 1.52 -0.88 16.14
C PHE A 223 1.61 -0.77 14.62
N LEU A 224 2.23 -1.75 14.00
CA LEU A 224 2.09 -2.01 12.58
C LEU A 224 0.92 -2.97 12.38
N TRP A 225 -0.04 -2.59 11.54
CA TRP A 225 -1.18 -3.43 11.17
C TRP A 225 -0.98 -3.95 9.76
N TRP A 226 -0.53 -5.20 9.62
CA TRP A 226 -0.49 -5.85 8.32
C TRP A 226 -1.90 -6.24 7.90
N MET A 227 -2.28 -5.93 6.66
CA MET A 227 -3.56 -6.33 6.07
C MET A 227 -3.38 -6.71 4.60
N ASP A 228 -3.71 -7.95 4.24
CA ASP A 228 -3.61 -8.47 2.88
C ASP A 228 -4.46 -7.65 1.89
N SER A 229 -4.08 -7.69 0.61
CA SER A 229 -4.77 -6.95 -0.44
C SER A 229 -6.16 -7.53 -0.75
N ASP A 230 -6.44 -8.78 -0.42
CA ASP A 230 -7.77 -9.41 -0.56
C ASP A 230 -8.64 -9.31 0.72
N ALA A 231 -8.09 -8.81 1.84
CA ALA A 231 -8.86 -8.48 3.04
C ALA A 231 -9.55 -7.11 2.92
N MET A 232 -10.83 -7.02 3.27
CA MET A 232 -11.61 -5.77 3.19
C MET A 232 -12.33 -5.45 4.51
N PHE A 233 -12.35 -4.17 4.86
CA PHE A 233 -13.19 -3.64 5.93
C PHE A 233 -14.66 -3.69 5.50
N THR A 234 -15.50 -4.32 6.33
CA THR A 234 -16.95 -4.39 6.13
C THR A 234 -17.73 -3.75 7.27
N ASP A 235 -17.09 -3.53 8.41
CA ASP A 235 -17.55 -2.65 9.47
C ASP A 235 -16.66 -1.41 9.51
N MET A 236 -17.22 -0.26 9.12
CA MET A 236 -16.49 1.02 9.08
C MET A 236 -16.56 1.77 10.41
N ALA A 237 -17.43 1.36 11.33
CA ALA A 237 -17.65 2.03 12.61
C ALA A 237 -16.85 1.38 13.75
N PHE A 238 -16.56 0.09 13.64
CA PHE A 238 -15.75 -0.63 14.61
C PHE A 238 -14.34 -0.03 14.73
N GLU A 239 -13.90 0.25 15.95
CA GLU A 239 -12.52 0.59 16.28
C GLU A 239 -11.91 -0.54 17.12
N ILE A 240 -10.63 -0.84 16.89
CA ILE A 240 -9.92 -1.89 17.62
C ILE A 240 -9.87 -1.53 19.11
N PRO A 241 -10.17 -2.47 20.03
CA PRO A 241 -10.13 -2.20 21.46
C PRO A 241 -8.68 -2.16 21.97
N TRP A 242 -7.95 -1.08 21.70
CA TRP A 242 -6.49 -0.95 21.96
C TRP A 242 -6.07 -1.29 23.39
N GLU A 243 -6.86 -0.90 24.38
CA GLU A 243 -6.57 -1.17 25.79
C GLU A 243 -6.56 -2.67 26.13
N ARG A 244 -7.31 -3.49 25.39
CA ARG A 244 -7.28 -4.96 25.51
C ARG A 244 -5.89 -5.52 25.23
N TYR A 245 -5.13 -4.87 24.35
CA TYR A 245 -3.85 -5.36 23.83
C TYR A 245 -2.64 -4.63 24.40
N LYS A 246 -2.81 -3.86 25.48
CA LYS A 246 -1.73 -3.06 26.08
C LYS A 246 -0.50 -3.89 26.49
N ASP A 247 -0.71 -5.15 26.90
CA ASP A 247 0.34 -6.06 27.37
C ASP A 247 0.79 -7.08 26.30
N SER A 248 0.16 -7.02 25.11
CA SER A 248 0.43 -7.89 23.95
C SER A 248 1.32 -7.19 22.93
N ASN A 249 2.12 -7.97 22.21
CA ASN A 249 2.97 -7.54 21.12
C ASN A 249 2.50 -8.08 19.77
N LEU A 250 1.77 -9.19 19.73
CA LEU A 250 1.19 -9.75 18.51
C LEU A 250 -0.30 -10.03 18.73
N VAL A 251 -1.14 -9.57 17.80
CA VAL A 251 -2.59 -9.81 17.83
C VAL A 251 -3.03 -10.36 16.49
N MET A 252 -3.54 -11.59 16.49
CA MET A 252 -4.05 -12.28 15.31
C MET A 252 -5.45 -12.80 15.59
N HIS A 253 -6.27 -12.88 14.54
CA HIS A 253 -7.51 -13.64 14.63
C HIS A 253 -7.18 -15.14 14.71
N GLY A 254 -7.72 -15.84 15.71
CA GLY A 254 -7.52 -17.28 15.88
C GLY A 254 -8.13 -17.81 17.17
N TRP A 255 -7.89 -19.09 17.44
CA TRP A 255 -8.33 -19.77 18.66
C TRP A 255 -7.20 -20.59 19.28
N ASN A 256 -6.95 -20.40 20.57
CA ASN A 256 -5.88 -21.08 21.31
C ASN A 256 -5.90 -22.59 21.11
N GLU A 257 -7.06 -23.22 21.28
CA GLU A 257 -7.21 -24.67 21.11
C GLU A 257 -6.85 -25.14 19.69
N ARG A 258 -7.13 -24.33 18.68
CA ARG A 258 -6.82 -24.68 17.29
C ARG A 258 -5.33 -24.57 16.99
N VAL A 259 -4.64 -23.62 17.61
CA VAL A 259 -3.20 -23.38 17.41
C VAL A 259 -2.38 -24.32 18.29
N TYR A 260 -2.55 -24.25 19.61
CA TYR A 260 -1.67 -24.92 20.57
C TYR A 260 -2.00 -26.40 20.77
N ASP A 261 -3.29 -26.76 20.76
CA ASP A 261 -3.68 -28.14 21.05
C ASP A 261 -3.83 -28.96 19.76
N GLN A 262 -4.54 -28.42 18.77
CA GLN A 262 -4.82 -29.13 17.51
C GLN A 262 -3.74 -28.95 16.43
N LYS A 263 -2.87 -27.94 16.56
CA LYS A 263 -1.88 -27.57 15.53
C LYS A 263 -2.49 -27.44 14.13
N ASN A 264 -3.67 -26.83 14.04
CA ASN A 264 -4.40 -26.68 12.80
C ASN A 264 -3.84 -25.48 12.02
N TRP A 265 -3.49 -25.67 10.75
CA TRP A 265 -2.86 -24.63 9.92
C TRP A 265 -3.74 -23.38 9.70
N ILE A 266 -5.05 -23.50 9.90
CA ILE A 266 -6.03 -22.39 9.91
C ILE A 266 -6.53 -22.06 11.34
N GLY A 267 -5.74 -22.38 12.36
CA GLY A 267 -6.04 -22.05 13.75
C GLY A 267 -5.91 -20.55 14.04
N LEU A 268 -5.13 -19.85 13.23
CA LEU A 268 -4.95 -18.40 13.19
C LEU A 268 -4.89 -17.91 11.73
N ASN A 269 -4.87 -16.60 11.53
CA ASN A 269 -4.67 -15.99 10.21
C ASN A 269 -3.62 -14.88 10.24
N THR A 270 -2.71 -14.88 9.25
CA THR A 270 -1.64 -13.89 9.07
C THR A 270 -1.93 -12.87 7.97
N GLY A 271 -3.18 -12.81 7.50
CA GLY A 271 -3.65 -11.84 6.53
C GLY A 271 -4.21 -10.55 7.15
N SER A 272 -4.44 -10.52 8.46
CA SER A 272 -4.71 -9.30 9.21
C SER A 272 -4.24 -9.43 10.65
N PHE A 273 -3.18 -8.72 11.03
CA PHE A 273 -2.62 -8.78 12.39
C PHE A 273 -1.96 -7.47 12.82
N LEU A 274 -1.87 -7.29 14.14
CA LEU A 274 -1.14 -6.18 14.76
C LEU A 274 0.19 -6.70 15.30
N LEU A 275 1.27 -5.96 15.06
CA LEU A 275 2.59 -6.22 15.59
C LEU A 275 3.15 -4.95 16.24
N ARG A 276 3.49 -5.02 17.53
CA ARG A 276 4.02 -3.89 18.29
C ARG A 276 5.46 -3.57 17.89
N ASN A 277 5.79 -2.29 17.77
CA ASN A 277 7.16 -1.87 17.52
C ASN A 277 8.03 -1.98 18.79
N GLY A 278 8.79 -3.07 18.88
CA GLY A 278 9.70 -3.35 19.98
C GLY A 278 10.64 -4.50 19.68
N GLN A 279 11.61 -4.73 20.56
CA GLN A 279 12.65 -5.76 20.40
C GLN A 279 12.04 -7.14 20.19
N TRP A 280 10.97 -7.46 20.93
CA TRP A 280 10.25 -8.72 20.81
C TRP A 280 9.76 -8.99 19.38
N ALA A 281 9.31 -7.96 18.65
CA ALA A 281 8.84 -8.12 17.27
C ALA A 281 9.99 -8.41 16.30
N LEU A 282 11.16 -7.79 16.51
CA LEU A 282 12.34 -8.11 15.72
C LEU A 282 12.79 -9.55 15.94
N ASP A 283 12.78 -10.01 17.20
CA ASP A 283 13.15 -11.38 17.54
C ASP A 283 12.14 -12.39 16.97
N LEU A 284 10.84 -12.07 16.98
CA LEU A 284 9.81 -12.89 16.35
C LEU A 284 10.04 -13.00 14.84
N LEU A 285 10.34 -11.89 14.16
CA LEU A 285 10.59 -11.87 12.71
C LEU A 285 11.81 -12.74 12.36
N ASP A 286 12.87 -12.68 13.16
CA ASP A 286 14.06 -13.53 13.02
C ASP A 286 13.72 -15.02 13.20
N ALA A 287 12.78 -15.37 14.09
CA ALA A 287 12.32 -16.74 14.31
C ALA A 287 11.33 -17.23 13.23
N TRP A 288 10.62 -16.31 12.58
CA TRP A 288 9.60 -16.61 11.58
C TRP A 288 10.20 -16.78 10.17
N ALA A 289 11.21 -15.97 9.83
CA ALA A 289 11.87 -15.94 8.52
C ALA A 289 12.59 -17.21 8.04
N PRO A 290 13.19 -18.09 8.88
CA PRO A 290 14.12 -19.13 8.40
C PRO A 290 13.57 -20.14 7.40
N MET A 291 12.25 -20.26 7.29
CA MET A 291 11.59 -21.18 6.36
C MET A 291 10.95 -20.48 5.14
N GLY A 292 11.16 -19.17 5.03
CA GLY A 292 10.70 -18.34 3.91
C GLY A 292 11.56 -18.35 2.64
N PRO A 293 12.90 -18.56 2.66
CA PRO A 293 13.72 -18.51 1.45
C PRO A 293 13.25 -19.48 0.36
N LYS A 294 12.97 -18.96 -0.84
CA LYS A 294 12.46 -19.74 -1.99
C LYS A 294 13.38 -20.92 -2.37
N GLY A 295 12.82 -21.91 -3.05
CA GLY A 295 13.53 -23.11 -3.48
C GLY A 295 13.54 -24.21 -2.40
N LYS A 296 14.66 -24.94 -2.29
CA LYS A 296 14.73 -26.17 -1.45
C LYS A 296 14.32 -25.95 0.00
N ILE A 297 14.69 -24.81 0.61
CA ILE A 297 14.36 -24.51 2.01
C ILE A 297 12.84 -24.46 2.20
N ARG A 298 12.14 -23.65 1.40
CA ARG A 298 10.68 -23.51 1.45
C ARG A 298 9.94 -24.81 1.10
N ASP A 299 10.44 -25.57 0.14
CA ASP A 299 9.84 -26.86 -0.27
C ASP A 299 9.95 -27.92 0.83
N GLU A 300 11.12 -28.07 1.43
CA GLU A 300 11.34 -29.03 2.53
C GLU A 300 10.57 -28.61 3.79
N ALA A 301 10.52 -27.32 4.11
CA ALA A 301 9.70 -26.81 5.20
C ALA A 301 8.20 -27.08 4.97
N GLY A 302 7.70 -26.91 3.73
CA GLY A 302 6.33 -27.23 3.35
C GLY A 302 5.99 -28.71 3.58
N LYS A 303 6.92 -29.63 3.28
CA LYS A 303 6.75 -31.07 3.58
C LYS A 303 6.68 -31.33 5.09
N VAL A 304 7.54 -30.68 5.88
CA VAL A 304 7.51 -30.79 7.35
C VAL A 304 6.16 -30.33 7.87
N TRP A 305 5.68 -29.13 7.51
CA TRP A 305 4.42 -28.63 8.04
C TRP A 305 3.20 -29.39 7.56
N THR A 306 3.23 -29.97 6.36
CA THR A 306 2.14 -30.85 5.91
C THR A 306 2.04 -32.10 6.79
N ARG A 307 3.15 -32.57 7.35
CA ARG A 307 3.18 -33.69 8.29
C ARG A 307 2.78 -33.27 9.71
N GLU A 308 3.27 -32.12 10.17
CA GLU A 308 3.12 -31.69 11.57
C GLU A 308 1.81 -30.91 11.84
N LEU A 309 1.26 -30.21 10.84
CA LEU A 309 0.06 -29.39 10.99
C LEU A 309 -1.18 -30.10 10.48
N LYS A 310 -2.22 -30.09 11.31
CA LYS A 310 -3.50 -30.71 11.01
C LYS A 310 -4.18 -30.03 9.83
N ASN A 311 -4.69 -30.85 8.90
CA ASN A 311 -5.48 -30.44 7.72
C ASN A 311 -4.76 -29.51 6.72
N ARG A 312 -3.43 -29.39 6.80
CA ARG A 312 -2.66 -28.63 5.80
C ARG A 312 -2.55 -29.42 4.50
N PRO A 313 -2.89 -28.85 3.33
CA PRO A 313 -2.65 -29.51 2.04
C PRO A 313 -1.15 -29.52 1.69
N VAL A 314 -0.79 -30.29 0.65
CA VAL A 314 0.60 -30.40 0.18
C VAL A 314 0.92 -29.21 -0.74
N PHE A 315 1.76 -28.30 -0.26
CA PHE A 315 2.35 -27.19 -1.03
C PHE A 315 3.55 -26.61 -0.26
N GLU A 316 4.28 -25.68 -0.89
CA GLU A 316 5.44 -24.98 -0.31
C GLU A 316 5.11 -24.32 1.03
N ALA A 317 6.12 -24.04 1.86
CA ALA A 317 5.95 -23.31 3.11
C ALA A 317 5.31 -21.91 2.91
N ASP A 318 4.27 -21.62 3.69
CA ASP A 318 3.59 -20.33 3.81
C ASP A 318 3.78 -19.69 5.20
N ASP A 319 3.71 -18.37 5.26
CA ASP A 319 3.91 -17.59 6.49
C ASP A 319 2.90 -17.96 7.59
N GLN A 320 1.65 -18.28 7.23
CA GLN A 320 0.61 -18.65 8.20
C GLN A 320 0.92 -19.98 8.90
N SER A 321 1.23 -21.02 8.14
CA SER A 321 1.63 -22.32 8.67
C SER A 321 2.90 -22.22 9.51
N ALA A 322 3.86 -21.39 9.10
CA ALA A 322 5.06 -21.12 9.86
C ALA A 322 4.75 -20.53 11.24
N MET A 323 3.84 -19.57 11.30
CA MET A 323 3.41 -18.94 12.56
C MET A 323 2.70 -19.95 13.47
N VAL A 324 1.81 -20.79 12.92
CA VAL A 324 1.17 -21.87 13.70
C VAL A 324 2.22 -22.80 14.27
N TYR A 325 3.16 -23.26 13.45
CA TYR A 325 4.22 -24.17 13.86
C TYR A 325 5.11 -23.55 14.94
N LEU A 326 5.53 -22.30 14.78
CA LEU A 326 6.35 -21.56 15.73
C LEU A 326 5.63 -21.43 17.08
N LEU A 327 4.39 -20.95 17.10
CA LEU A 327 3.63 -20.79 18.33
C LEU A 327 3.32 -22.13 19.02
N ALA A 328 3.01 -23.17 18.26
CA ALA A 328 2.72 -24.49 18.82
C ALA A 328 3.96 -25.19 19.41
N THR A 329 5.16 -24.91 18.87
CA THR A 329 6.41 -25.55 19.30
C THR A 329 7.19 -24.72 20.33
N GLN A 330 7.00 -23.41 20.36
CA GLN A 330 7.71 -22.47 21.24
C GLN A 330 6.74 -21.61 22.06
N ARG A 331 5.65 -22.23 22.55
CA ARG A 331 4.59 -21.53 23.30
C ARG A 331 5.11 -20.77 24.52
N GLU A 332 6.04 -21.34 25.28
CA GLU A 332 6.61 -20.68 26.46
C GLU A 332 7.37 -19.40 26.13
N GLN A 333 7.92 -19.31 24.92
CA GLN A 333 8.70 -18.14 24.48
C GLN A 333 7.81 -17.04 23.91
N TRP A 334 6.76 -17.40 23.17
CA TRP A 334 5.97 -16.44 22.39
C TRP A 334 4.51 -16.30 22.81
N GLY A 335 3.91 -17.32 23.44
CA GLY A 335 2.45 -17.42 23.58
C GLY A 335 1.79 -16.43 24.53
N ASP A 336 2.55 -15.78 25.40
CA ASP A 336 2.04 -14.80 26.37
C ASP A 336 2.04 -13.35 25.84
N LYS A 337 2.58 -13.12 24.63
CA LYS A 337 2.74 -11.81 24.00
C LYS A 337 2.03 -11.75 22.66
#